data_AF-A0A7W4BMH8-F1
#
_entry.id   AF-A0A7W4BMH8-F1
#
_cell.length_a   1.000
_cell.length_b   1.000
_cell.length_c   1.000
_cell.angle_alpha   90.00
_cell.angle_beta   90.00
_cell.angle_gamma   90.00
#
_symmetry.space_group_name_H-M   'P 1'
#
loop_
_entity.id
_entity.type
_entity.pdbx_description
1 polymer ?
#
loop_
_entity_poly.entity_id
_entity_poly.type
_entity_poly.pdbx_seq_one_letter_code
_entity_poly.pdbx_strand_id
1 'polypeptide(L)'
;MAGKIPRNFIDDLLARTDIVELIDSKVGLKKAGKDYQACCPFHNEKSPSFTVSQDKQFYHCFGCGANGNAISFVMEYDKLEFVDAIEELASILNLDVPREQGTSNGPERTAEQKRSDYDLMLHSARFYQHQLKHHANSATVIDYVKGRGLSGETVKKFMIGYAPSEWEGLCQQLGRNKAQKEQLVELKLASEKTPGRQFDFFRDRLMFPIRDKRGRVVAFGGRVMQADQGPKYLNSPETRIFHKGFELYGLYEAKQAHKKLDHVLIVEGYMDVVALSEQGIEYAVAALGTATTTEHMHTLFRATDRVICCYDGDRAGRDAAWRALENALPYLNDGKALLFVFLPDGEDPDSLVQKEGKEAFELRLSQADDFTKVLFNKLSQEIDLTTDAGKAKLLSAVLPLVEKIPSQFYQENLLEHLGRLIGRTKEQLNNRLKTPKQQHAIERKFKITPMRRAIGLLIQHPKLANTVPYLADLAQMNIAGIALLIRLQHCALQKSDITTAQLIESFRETPEYEALIKLATWRHEINDDRLEDEFKNTFRFIEDQCLNYRLETLLIKDKTQGLTSEERLECLALTQALKGSKRH
;
A
#
# COMPACT_ATOMS: atom_id res chain seq x y z
N MET A 1 -9.55 12.05 2.47
CA MET A 1 -9.28 10.84 3.26
C MET A 1 -10.61 10.17 3.53
N ALA A 2 -10.78 8.89 3.20
CA ALA A 2 -11.88 8.12 3.77
C ALA A 2 -11.76 8.21 5.30
N GLY A 3 -12.85 8.53 6.01
CA GLY A 3 -12.85 8.58 7.46
C GLY A 3 -12.24 7.30 8.04
N LYS A 4 -11.47 7.44 9.12
CA LYS A 4 -10.80 6.30 9.77
C LYS A 4 -11.87 5.30 10.19
N ILE A 5 -11.80 4.04 9.77
CA ILE A 5 -12.81 3.06 10.22
C ILE A 5 -12.65 2.92 11.74
N PRO A 6 -13.73 3.07 12.54
CA PRO A 6 -13.66 2.99 13.98
C PRO A 6 -13.00 1.70 14.43
N ARG A 7 -12.03 1.80 15.34
CA ARG A 7 -11.27 0.63 15.81
C ARG A 7 -12.17 -0.43 16.44
N ASN A 8 -13.21 -0.01 17.17
CA ASN A 8 -14.21 -0.92 17.73
C ASN A 8 -14.94 -1.72 16.64
N PHE A 9 -15.24 -1.14 15.49
CA PHE A 9 -15.86 -1.88 14.39
C PHE A 9 -14.91 -2.91 13.79
N ILE A 10 -13.63 -2.56 13.61
CA ILE A 10 -12.61 -3.50 13.11
C ILE A 10 -12.46 -4.68 14.08
N ASP A 11 -12.44 -4.39 15.39
CA ASP A 11 -12.37 -5.42 16.43
C ASP A 11 -13.61 -6.33 16.41
N ASP A 12 -14.81 -5.76 16.25
CA ASP A 12 -16.08 -6.49 16.18
C ASP A 12 -16.18 -7.32 14.89
N LEU A 13 -15.67 -6.80 13.77
CA LEU A 13 -15.62 -7.50 12.50
C LEU A 13 -14.71 -8.73 12.60
N LEU A 14 -13.53 -8.57 13.20
CA LEU A 14 -12.62 -9.69 13.49
C LEU A 14 -13.24 -10.68 14.47
N ALA A 15 -13.99 -10.22 15.48
CA ALA A 15 -14.67 -11.10 16.44
C ALA A 15 -15.74 -11.98 15.79
N ARG A 16 -16.42 -11.47 14.76
CA ARG A 16 -17.52 -12.14 14.06
C ARG A 16 -17.07 -12.99 12.88
N THR A 17 -15.81 -12.87 12.47
CA THR A 17 -15.26 -13.61 11.35
C THR A 17 -14.53 -14.84 11.88
N ASP A 18 -14.97 -16.06 11.53
CA ASP A 18 -14.15 -17.25 11.74
C ASP A 18 -13.12 -17.37 10.59
N ILE A 19 -11.85 -17.19 10.92
CA ILE A 19 -10.75 -17.28 9.97
C ILE A 19 -10.65 -18.66 9.32
N VAL A 20 -11.04 -19.74 10.01
CA VAL A 20 -11.00 -21.10 9.46
C VAL A 20 -12.04 -21.23 8.36
N GLU A 21 -13.28 -20.82 8.61
CA GLU A 21 -14.36 -20.86 7.61
C GLU A 21 -14.05 -19.97 6.39
N LEU A 22 -13.56 -18.75 6.66
CA LEU A 22 -13.16 -17.81 5.63
C LEU A 22 -12.09 -18.41 4.71
N ILE A 23 -11.03 -18.98 5.29
CA ILE A 23 -9.92 -19.54 4.51
C ILE A 23 -10.34 -20.85 3.83
N ASP A 24 -11.06 -21.74 4.52
CA ASP A 24 -11.48 -23.04 3.98
C ASP A 24 -12.36 -22.89 2.72
N SER A 25 -13.17 -21.82 2.68
CA SER A 25 -13.97 -21.49 1.49
C SER A 25 -13.14 -21.21 0.22
N LYS A 26 -11.85 -20.85 0.38
CA LYS A 26 -10.94 -20.47 -0.70
C LYS A 26 -9.76 -21.44 -0.88
N VAL A 27 -9.34 -22.08 0.20
CA VAL A 27 -8.17 -22.96 0.28
C VAL A 27 -8.57 -24.14 1.15
N GLY A 28 -8.74 -25.33 0.55
CA GLY A 28 -9.19 -26.51 1.28
C GLY A 28 -8.26 -26.88 2.45
N LEU A 29 -8.72 -26.61 3.67
CA LEU A 29 -7.98 -26.84 4.90
C LEU A 29 -8.17 -28.28 5.38
N LYS A 30 -7.12 -28.85 5.98
CA LYS A 30 -7.16 -30.16 6.63
C LYS A 30 -6.82 -30.00 8.11
N LYS A 31 -7.63 -30.60 8.98
CA LYS A 31 -7.39 -30.55 10.43
C LYS A 31 -6.10 -31.31 10.80
N ALA A 32 -5.24 -30.68 11.59
CA ALA A 32 -3.95 -31.20 12.03
C ALA A 32 -3.73 -30.86 13.53
N GLY A 33 -4.19 -31.75 14.41
CA GLY A 33 -4.18 -31.51 15.86
C GLY A 33 -5.22 -30.45 16.26
N LYS A 34 -4.78 -29.38 16.93
CA LYS A 34 -5.63 -28.24 17.33
C LYS A 34 -5.81 -27.21 16.20
N ASP A 35 -4.90 -27.18 15.22
CA ASP A 35 -4.91 -26.23 14.11
C ASP A 35 -5.33 -26.90 12.79
N TYR A 36 -5.41 -26.10 11.72
CA TYR A 36 -5.68 -26.52 10.36
C TYR A 36 -4.48 -26.25 9.46
N GLN A 37 -4.29 -27.05 8.42
CA GLN A 37 -3.16 -26.97 7.50
C GLN A 37 -3.56 -27.06 6.03
N ALA A 38 -2.84 -26.36 5.17
CA ALA A 38 -2.92 -26.46 3.71
C ALA A 38 -1.58 -26.13 3.03
N CYS A 39 -1.53 -26.34 1.72
CA CYS A 39 -0.48 -25.70 0.90
C CYS A 39 -0.78 -24.20 0.84
N CYS A 40 0.25 -23.38 0.99
CA CYS A 40 0.12 -21.95 1.06
C CYS A 40 -0.41 -21.36 -0.26
N PRO A 41 -1.45 -20.50 -0.22
CA PRO A 41 -1.94 -19.83 -1.42
C PRO A 41 -1.03 -18.70 -1.91
N PHE A 42 -0.02 -18.32 -1.13
CA PHE A 42 0.83 -17.15 -1.39
C PHE A 42 2.20 -17.51 -2.00
N HIS A 43 2.56 -18.78 -2.04
CA HIS A 43 3.77 -19.27 -2.72
C HIS A 43 3.57 -20.72 -3.18
N ASN A 44 4.36 -21.16 -4.14
CA ASN A 44 4.19 -22.50 -4.72
C ASN A 44 4.97 -23.54 -3.90
N GLU A 45 4.27 -24.52 -3.33
CA GLU A 45 4.86 -25.61 -2.54
C GLU A 45 4.15 -26.94 -2.76
N LYS A 46 4.81 -28.06 -2.44
CA LYS A 46 4.25 -29.42 -2.55
C LYS A 46 3.82 -30.02 -1.21
N SER A 47 4.36 -29.50 -0.10
CA SER A 47 4.08 -29.95 1.26
C SER A 47 3.34 -28.85 2.01
N PRO A 48 2.27 -29.15 2.78
CA PRO A 48 1.56 -28.13 3.56
C PRO A 48 2.48 -27.40 4.55
N SER A 49 2.65 -26.09 4.38
CA SER A 49 3.34 -25.23 5.37
C SER A 49 2.46 -24.11 5.92
N PHE A 50 1.24 -23.95 5.39
CA PHE A 50 0.28 -22.95 5.82
C PHE A 50 -0.57 -23.48 6.98
N THR A 51 -0.45 -22.88 8.16
CA THR A 51 -1.21 -23.24 9.35
C THR A 51 -2.20 -22.14 9.72
N VAL A 52 -3.44 -22.53 10.04
CA VAL A 52 -4.50 -21.64 10.53
C VAL A 52 -4.95 -22.11 11.90
N SER A 53 -4.90 -21.22 12.88
CA SER A 53 -5.30 -21.50 14.26
C SER A 53 -6.68 -20.91 14.55
N GLN A 54 -7.64 -21.78 14.86
CA GLN A 54 -9.02 -21.37 15.18
C GLN A 54 -9.08 -20.60 16.50
N ASP A 55 -8.33 -21.03 17.52
CA ASP A 55 -8.32 -20.38 18.83
C ASP A 55 -7.66 -18.99 18.77
N LYS A 56 -6.58 -18.84 17.99
CA LYS A 56 -5.87 -17.57 17.85
C LYS A 56 -6.50 -16.63 16.82
N GLN A 57 -7.40 -17.14 15.97
CA GLN A 57 -7.96 -16.44 14.81
C GLN A 57 -6.85 -15.85 13.90
N PHE A 58 -5.80 -16.64 13.66
CA PHE A 58 -4.56 -16.19 13.01
C PHE A 58 -3.96 -17.29 12.12
N TYR A 59 -3.34 -16.91 10.99
CA TYR A 59 -2.63 -17.82 10.09
C TYR A 59 -1.14 -17.51 10.04
N HIS A 60 -0.34 -18.54 9.74
CA HIS A 60 1.09 -18.41 9.47
C HIS A 60 1.57 -19.50 8.52
N CYS A 61 2.35 -19.10 7.52
CA CYS A 61 3.05 -19.96 6.58
C CYS A 61 4.49 -20.18 7.02
N PHE A 62 4.84 -21.42 7.36
CA PHE A 62 6.20 -21.78 7.76
C PHE A 62 7.18 -21.87 6.57
N GLY A 63 6.69 -21.90 5.33
CA GLY A 63 7.52 -21.89 4.12
C GLY A 63 7.97 -20.48 3.72
N CYS A 64 7.02 -19.58 3.44
CA CYS A 64 7.30 -18.23 2.94
C CYS A 64 7.19 -17.11 3.99
N GLY A 65 6.74 -17.41 5.21
CA GLY A 65 6.59 -16.44 6.29
C GLY A 65 5.31 -15.60 6.24
N ALA A 66 4.45 -15.76 5.22
CA ALA A 66 3.17 -15.04 5.13
C ALA A 66 2.29 -15.32 6.36
N ASN A 67 1.70 -14.30 6.96
CA ASN A 67 0.98 -14.43 8.23
C ASN A 67 -0.02 -13.29 8.44
N GLY A 68 -1.01 -13.49 9.30
CA GLY A 68 -1.98 -12.45 9.63
C GLY A 68 -3.31 -12.96 10.15
N ASN A 69 -4.28 -12.05 10.24
CA ASN A 69 -5.67 -12.34 10.60
C ASN A 69 -6.57 -12.40 9.35
N ALA A 70 -7.89 -12.51 9.54
CA ALA A 70 -8.87 -12.55 8.46
C ALA A 70 -8.75 -11.38 7.48
N ILE A 71 -8.51 -10.15 7.98
CA ILE A 71 -8.34 -8.96 7.13
C ILE A 71 -7.07 -9.10 6.30
N SER A 72 -5.94 -9.47 6.92
CA SER A 72 -4.68 -9.69 6.21
C SER A 72 -4.83 -10.76 5.12
N PHE A 73 -5.55 -11.85 5.40
CA PHE A 73 -5.79 -12.91 4.43
C PHE A 73 -6.55 -12.39 3.21
N VAL A 74 -7.67 -11.67 3.40
CA VAL A 74 -8.46 -11.08 2.30
C VAL A 74 -7.64 -10.08 1.50
N MET A 75 -6.87 -9.23 2.19
CA MET A 75 -5.96 -8.29 1.51
C MET A 75 -4.95 -9.01 0.63
N GLU A 76 -4.30 -10.05 1.13
CA GLU A 76 -3.24 -10.77 0.41
C GLU A 76 -3.79 -11.69 -0.68
N TYR A 77 -4.91 -12.38 -0.41
CA TYR A 77 -5.53 -13.36 -1.29
C TYR A 77 -6.31 -12.68 -2.41
N ASP A 78 -7.24 -11.77 -2.09
CA ASP A 78 -8.10 -11.09 -3.07
C ASP A 78 -7.46 -9.84 -3.69
N LYS A 79 -6.22 -9.56 -3.28
CA LYS A 79 -5.43 -8.40 -3.69
C LYS A 79 -6.10 -7.05 -3.38
N LEU A 80 -6.79 -6.97 -2.25
CA LEU A 80 -7.52 -5.79 -1.79
C LEU A 80 -6.64 -4.88 -0.90
N GLU A 81 -6.97 -3.59 -0.90
CA GLU A 81 -6.45 -2.63 0.07
C GLU A 81 -7.24 -2.72 1.39
N PHE A 82 -6.70 -2.18 2.49
CA PHE A 82 -7.25 -2.40 3.84
C PHE A 82 -8.75 -2.06 3.98
N VAL A 83 -9.17 -0.91 3.45
CA VAL A 83 -10.59 -0.49 3.50
C VAL A 83 -11.47 -1.42 2.65
N ASP A 84 -11.00 -1.81 1.46
CA ASP A 84 -11.73 -2.73 0.59
C ASP A 84 -11.86 -4.12 1.22
N ALA A 85 -10.81 -4.60 1.92
CA ALA A 85 -10.84 -5.87 2.63
C ALA A 85 -11.81 -5.84 3.82
N ILE A 86 -11.88 -4.71 4.53
CA ILE A 86 -12.90 -4.51 5.58
C ILE A 86 -14.31 -4.49 4.98
N GLU A 87 -14.52 -3.79 3.86
CA GLU A 87 -15.80 -3.74 3.17
C GLU A 87 -16.21 -5.13 2.64
N GLU A 88 -15.28 -5.91 2.12
CA GLU A 88 -15.51 -7.28 1.64
C GLU A 88 -15.92 -8.21 2.80
N LEU A 89 -15.17 -8.21 3.90
CA LEU A 89 -15.50 -9.00 5.09
C LEU A 89 -16.83 -8.58 5.72
N ALA A 90 -17.09 -7.28 5.79
CA ALA A 90 -18.36 -6.76 6.29
C ALA A 90 -19.52 -7.20 5.38
N SER A 91 -19.33 -7.19 4.05
CA SER A 91 -20.33 -7.67 3.11
C SER A 91 -20.64 -9.16 3.27
N ILE A 92 -19.64 -10.01 3.51
CA ILE A 92 -19.83 -11.45 3.78
C ILE A 92 -20.72 -11.65 5.02
N LEU A 93 -20.54 -10.80 6.03
CA LEU A 93 -21.29 -10.83 7.29
C LEU A 93 -22.59 -10.00 7.26
N ASN A 94 -22.94 -9.40 6.12
CA ASN A 94 -24.07 -8.46 5.96
C ASN A 94 -24.04 -7.30 6.99
N LEU A 95 -22.87 -6.71 7.20
CA LEU A 95 -22.63 -5.57 8.09
C LEU A 95 -22.30 -4.30 7.29
N ASP A 96 -22.81 -3.16 7.75
CA ASP A 96 -22.40 -1.85 7.25
C ASP A 96 -21.12 -1.37 7.94
N VAL A 97 -20.18 -0.80 7.18
CA VAL A 97 -18.88 -0.30 7.70
C VAL A 97 -19.01 1.17 8.15
N PRO A 98 -18.94 1.48 9.46
CA PRO A 98 -18.93 2.85 9.97
C PRO A 98 -17.59 3.54 9.69
N ARG A 99 -17.56 4.87 9.64
CA ARG A 99 -16.34 5.66 9.43
C ARG A 99 -16.26 6.79 10.48
N GLU A 100 -15.17 6.88 11.24
CA GLU A 100 -14.92 8.02 12.13
C GLU A 100 -14.80 9.30 11.30
N GLN A 101 -15.38 10.38 11.82
CA GLN A 101 -15.36 11.71 11.22
C GLN A 101 -13.93 12.22 11.12
N GLY A 102 -13.26 11.91 10.01
CA GLY A 102 -12.10 12.67 9.55
C GLY A 102 -12.54 14.11 9.28
N THR A 103 -11.62 15.05 9.46
CA THR A 103 -11.73 16.50 9.21
C THR A 103 -11.98 16.86 7.73
N SER A 104 -12.93 16.20 7.08
CA SER A 104 -13.66 16.72 5.95
C SER A 104 -14.93 17.36 6.49
N ASN A 105 -15.01 18.69 6.44
CA ASN A 105 -16.24 19.45 6.71
C ASN A 105 -17.34 19.07 5.69
N GLY A 106 -18.00 17.94 5.91
CA GLY A 106 -19.14 17.48 5.14
C GLY A 106 -19.80 16.26 5.81
N PRO A 107 -21.14 16.14 5.75
CA PRO A 107 -21.86 15.03 6.37
C PRO A 107 -21.42 13.68 5.77
N GLU A 108 -21.32 12.66 6.63
CA GLU A 108 -21.09 11.27 6.22
C GLU A 108 -22.12 10.84 5.18
N ARG A 109 -21.62 10.27 4.09
CA ARG A 109 -22.45 9.87 2.95
C ARG A 109 -22.79 8.39 3.02
N THR A 110 -24.08 8.08 2.92
CA THR A 110 -24.59 6.70 2.97
C THR A 110 -24.06 5.87 1.78
N ALA A 111 -24.07 4.54 1.90
CA ALA A 111 -23.74 3.64 0.79
C ALA A 111 -24.59 3.93 -0.46
N GLU A 112 -25.83 4.37 -0.25
CA GLU A 112 -26.75 4.82 -1.29
C GLU A 112 -26.24 6.06 -2.05
N GLN A 113 -25.64 7.04 -1.35
CA GLN A 113 -25.05 8.20 -2.01
C GLN A 113 -23.83 7.84 -2.87
N LYS A 114 -22.97 6.92 -2.41
CA LYS A 114 -21.86 6.42 -3.23
C LYS A 114 -22.36 5.70 -4.48
N ARG A 115 -23.39 4.85 -4.34
CA ARG A 115 -24.02 4.18 -5.49
C ARG A 115 -24.57 5.19 -6.48
N SER A 116 -25.28 6.20 -5.97
CA SER A 116 -25.78 7.32 -6.78
C SER A 116 -24.65 8.04 -7.53
N ASP A 117 -23.49 8.25 -6.90
CA ASP A 117 -22.35 8.90 -7.55
C ASP A 117 -21.82 8.07 -8.74
N TYR A 118 -21.62 6.76 -8.56
CA TYR A 118 -21.20 5.88 -9.65
C TYR A 118 -22.24 5.81 -10.77
N ASP A 119 -23.53 5.79 -10.42
CA ASP A 119 -24.62 5.79 -11.40
C ASP A 119 -24.63 7.09 -12.22
N LEU A 120 -24.44 8.25 -11.58
CA LEU A 120 -24.35 9.55 -12.27
C LEU A 120 -23.14 9.62 -13.20
N MET A 121 -21.99 9.09 -12.78
CA MET A 121 -20.79 9.03 -13.63
C MET A 121 -21.00 8.12 -14.85
N LEU A 122 -21.63 6.95 -14.66
CA LEU A 122 -21.97 6.06 -15.75
C LEU A 122 -22.97 6.70 -16.73
N HIS A 123 -24.00 7.38 -16.22
CA HIS A 123 -24.94 8.14 -17.06
C HIS A 123 -24.24 9.26 -17.84
N SER A 124 -23.26 9.92 -17.23
CA SER A 124 -22.45 10.95 -17.89
C SER A 124 -21.58 10.37 -19.00
N ALA A 125 -20.95 9.21 -18.79
CA ALA A 125 -20.22 8.50 -19.84
C ALA A 125 -21.14 8.12 -21.02
N ARG A 126 -22.32 7.58 -20.72
CA ARG A 126 -23.33 7.23 -21.73
C ARG A 126 -23.84 8.45 -22.48
N PHE A 127 -24.02 9.59 -21.81
CA PHE A 127 -24.35 10.85 -22.45
C PHE A 127 -23.28 11.23 -23.48
N TYR A 128 -21.99 11.24 -23.10
CA TYR A 128 -20.93 11.58 -24.05
C TYR A 128 -20.85 10.59 -25.23
N GLN A 129 -21.06 9.28 -24.99
CA GLN A 129 -21.12 8.30 -26.08
C GLN A 129 -22.32 8.55 -27.02
N HIS A 130 -23.46 8.95 -26.46
CA HIS A 130 -24.63 9.32 -27.24
C HIS A 130 -24.34 10.57 -28.10
N GLN A 131 -23.73 11.60 -27.51
CA GLN A 131 -23.33 12.80 -28.24
C GLN A 131 -22.34 12.50 -29.36
N LEU A 132 -21.39 11.58 -29.15
CA LEU A 132 -20.44 11.17 -30.20
C LEU A 132 -21.16 10.63 -31.45
N LYS A 133 -22.31 9.98 -31.29
CA LYS A 133 -23.06 9.36 -32.40
C LYS A 133 -24.15 10.25 -33.01
N HIS A 134 -24.75 11.12 -32.21
CA HIS A 134 -26.01 11.78 -32.58
C HIS A 134 -25.94 13.31 -32.57
N HIS A 135 -24.87 13.91 -32.05
CA HIS A 135 -24.73 15.36 -32.06
C HIS A 135 -24.59 15.90 -33.49
N ALA A 136 -24.99 17.14 -33.72
CA ALA A 136 -24.86 17.79 -35.05
C ALA A 136 -23.41 17.80 -35.55
N ASN A 137 -22.43 17.91 -34.64
CA ASN A 137 -21.00 17.87 -34.96
C ASN A 137 -20.41 16.43 -35.01
N SER A 138 -21.22 15.38 -34.90
CA SER A 138 -20.76 13.99 -34.78
C SER A 138 -19.85 13.56 -35.94
N ALA A 139 -20.18 13.94 -37.18
CA ALA A 139 -19.37 13.59 -38.35
C ALA A 139 -17.92 14.07 -38.22
N THR A 140 -17.72 15.35 -37.86
CA THR A 140 -16.39 15.94 -37.65
C THR A 140 -15.61 15.22 -36.55
N VAL A 141 -16.27 14.89 -35.44
CA VAL A 141 -15.63 14.19 -34.31
C VAL A 141 -15.26 12.76 -34.70
N ILE A 142 -16.13 12.05 -35.43
CA ILE A 142 -15.85 10.71 -35.93
C ILE A 142 -14.68 10.73 -36.91
N ASP A 143 -14.61 11.72 -37.80
CA ASP A 143 -13.49 11.86 -38.74
C ASP A 143 -12.18 12.16 -38.01
N TYR A 144 -12.21 12.95 -36.93
CA TYR A 144 -11.05 13.14 -36.05
C TYR A 144 -10.60 11.82 -35.40
N VAL A 145 -11.54 11.04 -34.86
CA VAL A 145 -11.26 9.73 -34.22
C VAL A 145 -10.68 8.73 -35.23
N LYS A 146 -11.22 8.69 -36.46
CA LYS A 146 -10.67 7.88 -37.55
C LYS A 146 -9.30 8.35 -38.00
N GLY A 147 -9.09 9.67 -38.07
CA GLY A 147 -7.78 10.26 -38.37
C GLY A 147 -6.72 9.94 -37.31
N ARG A 148 -7.15 9.49 -36.11
CA ARG A 148 -6.31 8.95 -35.05
C ARG A 148 -6.11 7.43 -35.12
N GLY A 149 -6.63 6.77 -36.16
CA GLY A 149 -6.50 5.33 -36.35
C GLY A 149 -7.39 4.48 -35.44
N LEU A 150 -8.36 5.07 -34.73
CA LEU A 150 -9.19 4.34 -33.77
C LEU A 150 -10.43 3.74 -34.42
N SER A 151 -10.64 2.43 -34.22
CA SER A 151 -11.83 1.73 -34.70
C SER A 151 -13.05 1.99 -33.80
N GLY A 152 -14.24 1.74 -34.35
CA GLY A 152 -15.48 1.79 -33.57
C GLY A 152 -15.54 0.77 -32.44
N GLU A 153 -14.81 -0.35 -32.56
CA GLU A 153 -14.68 -1.36 -31.51
C GLU A 153 -13.88 -0.82 -30.33
N THR A 154 -12.71 -0.23 -30.58
CA THR A 154 -11.88 0.40 -29.54
C THR A 154 -12.61 1.58 -28.87
N VAL A 155 -13.27 2.43 -29.65
CA VAL A 155 -14.11 3.52 -29.14
C VAL A 155 -15.19 2.98 -28.19
N LYS A 156 -15.82 1.86 -28.53
CA LYS A 156 -16.81 1.20 -27.67
C LYS A 156 -16.17 0.58 -26.43
N LYS A 157 -15.05 -0.14 -26.59
CA LYS A 157 -14.29 -0.82 -25.52
C LYS A 157 -13.91 0.14 -24.40
N PHE A 158 -13.37 1.31 -24.76
CA PHE A 158 -12.94 2.36 -23.82
C PHE A 158 -14.04 3.38 -23.47
N MET A 159 -15.27 3.15 -23.93
CA MET A 159 -16.41 4.05 -23.73
C MET A 159 -16.15 5.51 -24.17
N ILE A 160 -15.35 5.71 -25.21
CA ILE A 160 -14.99 7.05 -25.71
C ILE A 160 -16.26 7.78 -26.18
N GLY A 161 -16.37 9.05 -25.80
CA GLY A 161 -17.51 9.90 -26.10
C GLY A 161 -17.11 11.30 -26.56
N TYR A 162 -18.08 12.19 -26.74
CA TYR A 162 -17.88 13.58 -27.11
C TYR A 162 -18.61 14.50 -26.13
N ALA A 163 -17.90 15.47 -25.57
CA ALA A 163 -18.48 16.59 -24.84
C ALA A 163 -18.72 17.74 -25.84
N PRO A 164 -19.98 18.11 -26.12
CA PRO A 164 -20.31 19.20 -27.03
C PRO A 164 -19.77 20.57 -26.57
N SER A 165 -19.82 21.57 -27.45
CA SER A 165 -19.35 22.93 -27.17
C SER A 165 -20.30 23.74 -26.26
N GLU A 166 -21.53 23.27 -26.11
CA GLU A 166 -22.60 23.87 -25.35
C GLU A 166 -22.23 24.04 -23.87
N TRP A 167 -22.72 25.12 -23.26
CA TRP A 167 -22.36 25.47 -21.89
C TRP A 167 -23.03 24.59 -20.83
N GLU A 168 -24.18 24.00 -21.13
CA GLU A 168 -25.06 23.38 -20.12
C GLU A 168 -25.67 22.05 -20.60
N GLY A 169 -25.10 21.39 -21.61
CA GLY A 169 -25.67 20.21 -22.25
C GLY A 169 -25.84 19.03 -21.29
N LEU A 170 -24.77 18.68 -20.57
CA LEU A 170 -24.80 17.63 -19.54
C LEU A 170 -25.67 18.06 -18.35
N CYS A 171 -25.49 19.32 -17.89
CA CYS A 171 -26.25 19.87 -16.77
C CYS A 171 -27.76 19.82 -17.00
N GLN A 172 -28.24 20.17 -18.20
CA GLN A 172 -29.66 20.13 -18.53
C GLN A 172 -30.20 18.70 -18.61
N GLN A 173 -29.39 17.77 -19.12
CA GLN A 173 -29.83 16.38 -19.30
C GLN A 173 -29.90 15.59 -17.99
N LEU A 174 -28.89 15.75 -17.13
CA LEU A 174 -28.73 14.95 -15.90
C LEU A 174 -29.11 15.71 -14.62
N GLY A 175 -29.07 17.04 -14.61
CA GLY A 175 -29.41 17.89 -13.46
C GLY A 175 -30.90 18.21 -13.37
N ARG A 176 -31.77 17.20 -13.29
CA ARG A 176 -33.24 17.40 -13.33
C ARG A 176 -33.83 17.92 -12.03
N ASN A 177 -33.15 17.69 -10.91
CA ASN A 177 -33.53 18.18 -9.60
C ASN A 177 -32.33 18.80 -8.87
N LYS A 178 -32.59 19.47 -7.73
CA LYS A 178 -31.57 20.17 -6.95
C LYS A 178 -30.44 19.24 -6.49
N ALA A 179 -30.77 18.04 -6.02
CA ALA A 179 -29.78 17.07 -5.56
C ALA A 179 -28.84 16.61 -6.68
N GLN A 180 -29.36 16.34 -7.88
CA GLN A 180 -28.54 15.96 -9.05
C GLN A 180 -27.64 17.11 -9.52
N LYS A 181 -28.16 18.35 -9.50
CA LYS A 181 -27.36 19.55 -9.81
C LYS A 181 -26.19 19.73 -8.84
N GLU A 182 -26.43 19.55 -7.54
CA GLU A 182 -25.38 19.59 -6.52
C GLU A 182 -24.37 18.45 -6.73
N GLN A 183 -24.86 17.24 -7.01
CA GLN A 183 -24.03 16.06 -7.27
C GLN A 183 -23.10 16.24 -8.48
N LEU A 184 -23.58 16.84 -9.58
CA LEU A 184 -22.77 17.14 -10.76
C LEU A 184 -21.60 18.08 -10.44
N VAL A 185 -21.82 19.11 -9.61
CA VAL A 185 -20.77 20.05 -9.19
C VAL A 185 -19.76 19.37 -8.27
N GLU A 186 -20.24 18.53 -7.37
CA GLU A 186 -19.42 17.79 -6.42
C GLU A 186 -18.53 16.74 -7.08
N LEU A 187 -19.05 16.04 -8.09
CA LEU A 187 -18.29 15.10 -8.93
C LEU A 187 -17.49 15.81 -10.04
N LYS A 188 -17.47 17.14 -10.03
CA LYS A 188 -16.67 17.98 -10.94
C LYS A 188 -17.00 17.77 -12.42
N LEU A 189 -18.25 17.41 -12.70
CA LEU A 189 -18.82 17.36 -14.05
C LEU A 189 -19.42 18.70 -14.45
N ALA A 190 -19.86 19.48 -13.46
CA ALA A 190 -20.32 20.84 -13.60
C ALA A 190 -19.49 21.80 -12.74
N SER A 191 -19.55 23.07 -13.08
CA SER A 191 -18.97 24.17 -12.31
C SER A 191 -20.02 25.24 -12.07
N GLU A 192 -19.98 25.87 -10.90
CA GLU A 192 -20.92 26.91 -10.51
C GLU A 192 -20.13 28.16 -10.11
N LYS A 193 -20.19 29.21 -10.94
CA LYS A 193 -19.53 30.50 -10.67
C LYS A 193 -20.49 31.51 -10.03
N THR A 194 -21.79 31.34 -10.25
CA THR A 194 -22.84 32.19 -9.74
C THR A 194 -23.95 31.29 -9.22
N PRO A 195 -24.52 31.56 -8.02
CA PRO A 195 -25.56 30.73 -7.44
C PRO A 195 -26.71 30.48 -8.43
N GLY A 196 -27.02 29.21 -8.68
CA GLY A 196 -28.12 28.78 -9.55
C GLY A 196 -27.77 28.64 -11.03
N ARG A 197 -26.56 29.02 -11.49
CA ARG A 197 -26.11 28.80 -12.87
C ARG A 197 -24.90 27.88 -12.93
N GLN A 198 -25.15 26.66 -13.40
CA GLN A 198 -24.15 25.61 -13.57
C GLN A 198 -23.79 25.47 -15.05
N PHE A 199 -22.52 25.20 -15.32
CA PHE A 199 -22.01 24.95 -16.65
C PHE A 199 -21.15 23.69 -16.68
N ASP A 200 -21.18 23.00 -17.81
CA ASP A 200 -20.41 21.79 -18.04
C ASP A 200 -18.91 22.08 -17.91
N PHE A 201 -18.21 21.22 -17.16
CA PHE A 201 -16.77 21.32 -16.95
C PHE A 201 -15.99 20.93 -18.20
N PHE A 202 -16.45 19.87 -18.89
CA PHE A 202 -15.89 19.42 -20.15
C PHE A 202 -16.72 19.97 -21.30
N ARG A 203 -16.05 20.62 -22.26
CA ARG A 203 -16.66 21.16 -23.46
C ARG A 203 -15.73 21.03 -24.64
N ASP A 204 -16.34 20.77 -25.80
CA ASP A 204 -15.72 20.56 -27.10
C ASP A 204 -14.49 19.63 -27.07
N ARG A 205 -14.67 18.46 -26.44
CA ARG A 205 -13.59 17.52 -26.15
C ARG A 205 -13.99 16.09 -26.48
N LEU A 206 -13.04 15.33 -27.00
CA LEU A 206 -13.12 13.87 -27.00
C LEU A 206 -12.93 13.38 -25.57
N MET A 207 -13.86 12.55 -25.10
CA MET A 207 -13.99 12.14 -23.71
C MET A 207 -13.52 10.72 -23.49
N PHE A 208 -12.68 10.53 -22.48
CA PHE A 208 -12.10 9.25 -22.08
C PHE A 208 -12.53 8.94 -20.64
N PRO A 209 -13.57 8.11 -20.43
CA PRO A 209 -13.98 7.70 -19.10
C PRO A 209 -12.87 6.92 -18.39
N ILE A 210 -12.56 7.29 -17.15
CA ILE A 210 -11.58 6.62 -16.31
C ILE A 210 -12.33 5.62 -15.43
N ARG A 211 -11.94 4.36 -15.50
CA ARG A 211 -12.55 3.27 -14.76
C ARG A 211 -11.66 2.79 -13.62
N ASP A 212 -12.27 2.53 -12.47
CA ASP A 212 -11.56 1.88 -11.37
C ASP A 212 -11.32 0.39 -11.65
N LYS A 213 -10.63 -0.28 -10.72
CA LYS A 213 -10.32 -1.73 -10.81
C LYS A 213 -11.57 -2.61 -11.00
N ARG A 214 -12.77 -2.14 -10.63
CA ARG A 214 -14.05 -2.85 -10.74
C ARG A 214 -14.81 -2.50 -12.03
N GLY A 215 -14.31 -1.56 -12.83
CA GLY A 215 -14.93 -1.10 -14.07
C GLY A 215 -15.94 0.03 -13.91
N ARG A 216 -16.06 0.62 -12.70
CA ARG A 216 -16.96 1.75 -12.45
C ARG A 216 -16.32 3.02 -12.99
N VAL A 217 -17.09 3.88 -13.66
CA VAL A 217 -16.60 5.18 -14.13
C VAL A 217 -16.44 6.10 -12.92
N VAL A 218 -15.22 6.58 -12.69
CA VAL A 218 -14.88 7.42 -11.53
C VAL A 218 -14.43 8.82 -11.90
N ALA A 219 -14.00 9.04 -13.14
CA ALA A 219 -13.56 10.33 -13.64
C ALA A 219 -13.52 10.35 -15.17
N PHE A 220 -13.11 11.48 -15.74
CA PHE A 220 -12.94 11.66 -17.17
C PHE A 220 -11.64 12.39 -17.50
N GLY A 221 -10.99 11.95 -18.59
CA GLY A 221 -10.05 12.76 -19.36
C GLY A 221 -10.76 13.37 -20.58
N GLY A 222 -10.35 14.56 -20.98
CA GLY A 222 -10.93 15.29 -22.12
C GLY A 222 -9.84 15.89 -23.00
N ARG A 223 -9.80 15.51 -24.27
CA ARG A 223 -8.84 16.00 -25.26
C ARG A 223 -9.50 16.99 -26.21
N VAL A 224 -8.89 18.17 -26.41
CA VAL A 224 -9.37 19.10 -27.45
C VAL A 224 -9.09 18.53 -28.84
N MET A 225 -10.01 18.75 -29.76
CA MET A 225 -9.81 18.40 -31.17
C MET A 225 -9.13 19.54 -31.95
N GLN A 226 -9.30 20.79 -31.48
CA GLN A 226 -8.70 22.00 -32.04
C GLN A 226 -7.82 22.71 -30.99
N ALA A 227 -6.67 23.24 -31.42
CA ALA A 227 -5.57 23.66 -30.54
C ALA A 227 -5.82 24.97 -29.76
N ASP A 228 -6.87 25.71 -30.07
CA ASP A 228 -7.18 27.05 -29.54
C ASP A 228 -8.16 27.04 -28.34
N GLN A 229 -8.69 25.88 -27.94
CA GLN A 229 -9.70 25.77 -26.87
C GLN A 229 -9.16 25.33 -25.49
N GLY A 230 -8.11 26.00 -25.03
CA GLY A 230 -7.51 25.76 -23.70
C GLY A 230 -6.52 24.59 -23.69
N PRO A 231 -6.32 23.90 -22.55
CA PRO A 231 -5.27 22.89 -22.44
C PRO A 231 -5.58 21.67 -23.34
N LYS A 232 -4.53 21.15 -24.02
CA LYS A 232 -4.60 19.99 -24.92
C LYS A 232 -5.34 18.81 -24.29
N TYR A 233 -5.08 18.58 -23.00
CA TYR A 233 -5.74 17.60 -22.16
C TYR A 233 -6.29 18.25 -20.89
N LEU A 234 -7.48 17.83 -20.47
CA LEU A 234 -8.14 18.25 -19.25
C LEU A 234 -8.58 17.01 -18.49
N ASN A 235 -8.14 16.86 -17.24
CA ASN A 235 -8.55 15.77 -16.36
C ASN A 235 -9.57 16.26 -15.35
N SER A 236 -10.49 15.39 -14.95
CA SER A 236 -11.30 15.61 -13.74
C SER A 236 -10.39 15.99 -12.57
N PRO A 237 -10.75 17.01 -11.78
CA PRO A 237 -10.14 17.25 -10.47
C PRO A 237 -10.38 16.07 -9.52
N GLU A 238 -9.65 16.05 -8.40
CA GLU A 238 -9.90 15.12 -7.29
C GLU A 238 -11.38 15.20 -6.84
N THR A 239 -11.99 14.04 -6.61
CA THR A 239 -13.36 13.94 -6.09
C THR A 239 -13.42 12.93 -4.95
N ARG A 240 -14.60 12.74 -4.38
CA ARG A 240 -14.80 11.75 -3.32
C ARG A 240 -14.72 10.29 -3.79
N ILE A 241 -14.81 10.05 -5.10
CA ILE A 241 -14.72 8.71 -5.73
C ILE A 241 -13.52 8.58 -6.66
N PHE A 242 -12.71 9.63 -6.83
CA PHE A 242 -11.58 9.65 -7.75
C PHE A 242 -10.35 10.29 -7.12
N HIS A 243 -9.28 9.50 -7.10
CA HIS A 243 -7.96 9.91 -6.66
C HIS A 243 -6.91 9.59 -7.72
N LYS A 244 -6.31 10.64 -8.33
CA LYS A 244 -5.39 10.49 -9.46
C LYS A 244 -4.19 9.61 -9.12
N GLY A 245 -3.68 9.73 -7.90
CA GLY A 245 -2.54 8.95 -7.42
C GLY A 245 -2.79 7.45 -7.28
N PHE A 246 -4.04 6.99 -7.41
CA PHE A 246 -4.41 5.57 -7.27
C PHE A 246 -4.92 4.95 -8.56
N GLU A 247 -5.56 5.75 -9.41
CA GLU A 247 -6.17 5.25 -10.64
C GLU A 247 -5.19 5.20 -11.81
N LEU A 248 -5.25 4.10 -12.56
CA LEU A 248 -4.48 3.86 -13.78
C LEU A 248 -5.45 3.60 -14.92
N TYR A 249 -5.43 4.47 -15.92
CA TYR A 249 -6.26 4.31 -17.11
C TYR A 249 -5.84 3.07 -17.90
N GLY A 250 -6.79 2.27 -18.39
CA GLY A 250 -6.51 1.02 -19.10
C GLY A 250 -6.35 -0.21 -18.21
N LEU A 251 -6.20 -0.05 -16.89
CA LEU A 251 -5.94 -1.18 -15.99
C LEU A 251 -7.13 -2.16 -15.92
N TYR A 252 -8.36 -1.64 -15.92
CA TYR A 252 -9.55 -2.48 -15.96
C TYR A 252 -9.61 -3.26 -17.27
N GLU A 253 -9.39 -2.59 -18.40
CA GLU A 253 -9.41 -3.15 -19.74
C GLU A 253 -8.34 -4.24 -19.90
N ALA A 254 -7.13 -3.99 -19.42
CA ALA A 254 -6.04 -4.96 -19.42
C ALA A 254 -6.38 -6.23 -18.62
N LYS A 255 -7.01 -6.08 -17.46
CA LYS A 255 -7.46 -7.21 -16.63
C LYS A 255 -8.63 -7.98 -17.24
N GLN A 256 -9.47 -7.32 -18.05
CA GLN A 256 -10.53 -8.01 -18.79
C GLN A 256 -9.97 -8.80 -19.97
N ALA A 257 -8.97 -8.25 -20.68
CA ALA A 257 -8.30 -8.94 -21.78
C ALA A 257 -7.46 -10.13 -21.29
N HIS A 258 -6.83 -10.00 -20.12
CA HIS A 258 -5.90 -11.00 -19.58
C HIS A 258 -6.23 -11.39 -18.15
N LYS A 259 -6.57 -12.66 -17.91
CA LYS A 259 -6.78 -13.20 -16.55
C LYS A 259 -5.53 -13.09 -15.66
N LYS A 260 -4.35 -13.21 -16.27
CA LYS A 260 -3.05 -13.02 -15.64
C LYS A 260 -2.19 -12.21 -16.59
N LEU A 261 -1.65 -11.09 -16.11
CA LEU A 261 -0.76 -10.22 -16.87
C LEU A 261 0.68 -10.66 -16.65
N ASP A 262 1.34 -11.14 -17.71
CA ASP A 262 2.76 -11.50 -17.64
C ASP A 262 3.67 -10.27 -17.44
N HIS A 263 3.22 -9.13 -17.97
CA HIS A 263 3.81 -7.82 -17.72
C HIS A 263 2.76 -6.73 -17.95
N VAL A 264 3.07 -5.51 -17.47
CA VAL A 264 2.26 -4.31 -17.71
C VAL A 264 3.16 -3.21 -18.25
N LEU A 265 2.68 -2.49 -19.26
CA LEU A 265 3.34 -1.36 -19.88
C LEU A 265 2.73 -0.06 -19.37
N ILE A 266 3.48 0.78 -18.64
CA ILE A 266 3.02 2.10 -18.23
C ILE A 266 3.51 3.18 -19.21
N VAL A 267 2.57 3.99 -19.70
CA VAL A 267 2.75 5.11 -20.63
C VAL A 267 2.18 6.41 -20.04
N GLU A 268 2.34 7.54 -20.75
CA GLU A 268 1.98 8.86 -20.22
C GLU A 268 0.49 9.23 -20.40
N GLY A 269 -0.13 8.85 -21.51
CA GLY A 269 -1.44 9.36 -21.91
C GLY A 269 -2.51 8.29 -22.20
N TYR A 270 -3.78 8.71 -22.15
CA TYR A 270 -4.91 7.88 -22.56
C TYR A 270 -4.82 7.49 -24.03
N MET A 271 -4.36 8.41 -24.91
CA MET A 271 -4.23 8.12 -26.33
C MET A 271 -3.21 7.01 -26.59
N ASP A 272 -2.10 7.00 -25.87
CA ASP A 272 -1.09 5.95 -25.95
C ASP A 272 -1.71 4.59 -25.63
N VAL A 273 -2.42 4.49 -24.50
CA VAL A 273 -3.12 3.26 -24.09
C VAL A 273 -4.12 2.80 -25.14
N VAL A 274 -4.94 3.72 -25.66
CA VAL A 274 -5.99 3.38 -26.62
C VAL A 274 -5.38 2.97 -27.98
N ALA A 275 -4.36 3.67 -28.46
CA ALA A 275 -3.67 3.37 -29.72
C ALA A 275 -2.91 2.03 -29.64
N LEU A 276 -2.22 1.76 -28.53
CA LEU A 276 -1.60 0.46 -28.26
C LEU A 276 -2.66 -0.65 -28.23
N SER A 277 -3.80 -0.42 -27.57
CA SER A 277 -4.89 -1.39 -27.52
C SER A 277 -5.50 -1.68 -28.89
N GLU A 278 -5.64 -0.67 -29.76
CA GLU A 278 -6.09 -0.83 -31.15
C GLU A 278 -5.15 -1.74 -31.93
N GLN A 279 -3.85 -1.69 -31.66
CA GLN A 279 -2.85 -2.58 -32.26
C GLN A 279 -2.74 -3.93 -31.55
N GLY A 280 -3.62 -4.23 -30.57
CA GLY A 280 -3.62 -5.49 -29.83
C GLY A 280 -2.54 -5.59 -28.75
N ILE A 281 -2.00 -4.47 -28.28
CA ILE A 281 -1.15 -4.34 -27.09
C ILE A 281 -2.07 -3.96 -25.93
N GLU A 282 -2.75 -4.97 -25.36
CA GLU A 282 -3.86 -4.77 -24.41
C GLU A 282 -3.41 -4.69 -22.95
N TYR A 283 -2.10 -4.68 -22.68
CA TYR A 283 -1.50 -4.60 -21.35
C TYR A 283 -0.92 -3.21 -21.02
N ALA A 284 -1.29 -2.18 -21.80
CA ALA A 284 -0.88 -0.80 -21.58
C ALA A 284 -1.78 -0.07 -20.57
N VAL A 285 -1.18 0.76 -19.73
CA VAL A 285 -1.87 1.62 -18.75
C VAL A 285 -1.22 3.00 -18.64
N ALA A 286 -1.95 4.01 -18.15
CA ALA A 286 -1.40 5.36 -17.99
C ALA A 286 -1.71 6.00 -16.63
N ALA A 287 -0.72 6.72 -16.09
CA ALA A 287 -0.87 7.60 -14.94
C ALA A 287 -1.33 8.99 -15.42
N LEU A 288 -2.55 9.39 -15.07
CA LEU A 288 -3.22 10.50 -15.74
C LEU A 288 -2.99 11.87 -15.09
N GLY A 289 -2.20 12.71 -15.77
CA GLY A 289 -2.01 14.12 -15.37
C GLY A 289 -1.20 14.30 -14.08
N THR A 290 -0.45 13.27 -13.69
CA THR A 290 0.52 13.27 -12.59
C THR A 290 1.68 12.36 -12.96
N ALA A 291 2.86 12.57 -12.36
CA ALA A 291 3.91 11.57 -12.42
C ALA A 291 3.41 10.25 -11.80
N THR A 292 3.94 9.12 -12.25
CA THR A 292 3.64 7.80 -11.68
C THR A 292 3.97 7.78 -10.19
N THR A 293 2.99 7.49 -9.35
CA THR A 293 3.13 7.53 -7.89
C THR A 293 3.61 6.20 -7.32
N THR A 294 3.96 6.20 -6.04
CA THR A 294 4.27 5.00 -5.25
C THR A 294 3.07 4.04 -5.24
N GLU A 295 1.83 4.55 -5.11
CA GLU A 295 0.60 3.76 -5.10
C GLU A 295 0.26 3.17 -6.47
N HIS A 296 0.60 3.85 -7.56
CA HIS A 296 0.55 3.28 -8.92
C HIS A 296 1.51 2.09 -9.02
N MET A 297 2.78 2.27 -8.62
CA MET A 297 3.76 1.18 -8.67
C MET A 297 3.36 -0.01 -7.81
N HIS A 298 2.82 0.24 -6.62
CA HIS A 298 2.25 -0.80 -5.78
C HIS A 298 1.14 -1.57 -6.51
N THR A 299 0.18 -0.85 -7.11
CA THR A 299 -0.92 -1.46 -7.87
C THR A 299 -0.41 -2.30 -9.04
N LEU A 300 0.61 -1.82 -9.76
CA LEU A 300 1.22 -2.53 -10.89
C LEU A 300 1.93 -3.81 -10.45
N PHE A 301 2.78 -3.75 -9.42
CA PHE A 301 3.48 -4.93 -8.91
C PHE A 301 2.56 -5.93 -8.22
N ARG A 302 1.34 -5.53 -7.83
CA ARG A 302 0.29 -6.48 -7.42
C ARG A 302 -0.38 -7.18 -8.60
N ALA A 303 -0.44 -6.53 -9.77
CA ALA A 303 -1.04 -7.09 -10.97
C ALA A 303 -0.09 -8.01 -11.73
N THR A 304 1.22 -7.76 -11.67
CA THR A 304 2.25 -8.53 -12.38
C THR A 304 3.59 -8.49 -11.65
N ASP A 305 4.49 -9.40 -12.01
CA ASP A 305 5.88 -9.38 -11.54
C ASP A 305 6.76 -8.46 -12.39
N ARG A 306 6.34 -8.08 -13.60
CA ARG A 306 7.16 -7.32 -14.56
C ARG A 306 6.46 -6.04 -15.02
N VAL A 307 7.05 -4.89 -14.70
CA VAL A 307 6.56 -3.56 -15.12
C VAL A 307 7.54 -2.95 -16.11
N ILE A 308 7.01 -2.50 -17.25
CA ILE A 308 7.77 -1.83 -18.31
C ILE A 308 7.30 -0.38 -18.37
N CYS A 309 8.22 0.56 -18.13
CA CYS A 309 8.00 1.99 -18.22
C CYS A 309 8.36 2.47 -19.63
N CYS A 310 7.40 2.96 -20.40
CA CYS A 310 7.64 3.52 -21.73
C CYS A 310 7.31 5.01 -21.72
N TYR A 311 8.35 5.83 -21.80
CA TYR A 311 8.25 7.28 -21.74
C TYR A 311 8.80 7.91 -23.02
N ASP A 312 8.38 9.14 -23.28
CA ASP A 312 8.83 9.91 -24.42
C ASP A 312 10.36 10.10 -24.37
N GLY A 313 10.98 10.18 -25.55
CA GLY A 313 12.43 10.34 -25.69
C GLY A 313 12.99 11.66 -25.17
N ASP A 314 12.12 12.63 -24.87
CA ASP A 314 12.53 13.98 -24.53
C ASP A 314 13.00 14.13 -23.07
N ARG A 315 13.31 15.37 -22.66
CA ARG A 315 13.73 15.64 -21.27
C ARG A 315 12.60 15.38 -20.26
N ALA A 316 11.35 15.68 -20.61
CA ALA A 316 10.21 15.50 -19.71
C ALA A 316 9.95 14.01 -19.47
N GLY A 317 9.96 13.18 -20.52
CA GLY A 317 9.84 11.72 -20.43
C GLY A 317 10.97 11.10 -19.62
N ARG A 318 12.23 11.54 -19.81
CA ARG A 318 13.36 11.11 -18.95
C ARG A 318 13.20 11.48 -17.48
N ASP A 319 12.66 12.66 -17.18
CA ASP A 319 12.41 13.07 -15.80
C ASP A 319 11.17 12.37 -15.20
N ALA A 320 10.21 11.95 -16.02
CA ALA A 320 9.11 11.08 -15.61
C ALA A 320 9.60 9.66 -15.29
N ALA A 321 10.46 9.10 -16.15
CA ALA A 321 11.11 7.81 -15.93
C ALA A 321 11.90 7.77 -14.62
N TRP A 322 12.64 8.84 -14.31
CA TRP A 322 13.36 8.94 -13.04
C TRP A 322 12.41 8.90 -11.82
N ARG A 323 11.32 9.66 -11.85
CA ARG A 323 10.32 9.65 -10.77
C ARG A 323 9.67 8.28 -10.61
N ALA A 324 9.34 7.64 -11.73
CA ALA A 324 8.79 6.29 -11.74
C ALA A 324 9.75 5.28 -11.11
N LEU A 325 11.04 5.38 -11.44
CA LEU A 325 12.09 4.57 -10.83
C LEU A 325 12.12 4.76 -9.31
N GLU A 326 12.22 6.00 -8.82
CA GLU A 326 12.29 6.30 -7.39
C GLU A 326 11.08 5.77 -6.61
N ASN A 327 9.88 5.91 -7.19
CA ASN A 327 8.63 5.48 -6.59
C ASN A 327 8.42 3.95 -6.63
N ALA A 328 9.14 3.25 -7.53
CA ALA A 328 9.10 1.80 -7.63
C ALA A 328 10.04 1.10 -6.64
N LEU A 329 11.14 1.74 -6.21
CA LEU A 329 12.17 1.14 -5.34
C LEU A 329 11.60 0.42 -4.10
N PRO A 330 10.62 0.98 -3.35
CA PRO A 330 10.05 0.32 -2.17
C PRO A 330 9.34 -1.02 -2.44
N TYR A 331 8.99 -1.29 -3.70
CA TYR A 331 8.23 -2.48 -4.11
C TYR A 331 9.06 -3.49 -4.89
N LEU A 332 10.37 -3.23 -5.10
CA LEU A 332 11.30 -4.14 -5.76
C LEU A 332 11.73 -5.27 -4.82
N ASN A 333 10.80 -6.19 -4.59
CA ASN A 333 11.06 -7.47 -3.93
C ASN A 333 11.69 -8.48 -4.91
N ASP A 334 12.21 -9.58 -4.38
CA ASP A 334 12.73 -10.68 -5.19
C ASP A 334 11.68 -11.16 -6.20
N GLY A 335 12.10 -11.35 -7.46
CA GLY A 335 11.22 -11.75 -8.55
C GLY A 335 10.47 -10.60 -9.25
N LYS A 336 10.45 -9.38 -8.69
CA LYS A 336 9.90 -8.19 -9.37
C LYS A 336 10.91 -7.60 -10.34
N ALA A 337 10.48 -7.28 -11.55
CA ALA A 337 11.31 -6.66 -12.59
C ALA A 337 10.74 -5.30 -13.01
N LEU A 338 11.61 -4.29 -13.03
CA LEU A 338 11.31 -2.95 -13.54
C LEU A 338 12.23 -2.63 -14.72
N LEU A 339 11.61 -2.30 -15.84
CA LEU A 339 12.26 -2.08 -17.12
C LEU A 339 11.85 -0.73 -17.69
N PHE A 340 12.69 -0.15 -18.54
CA PHE A 340 12.48 1.16 -19.15
C PHE A 340 12.75 1.14 -20.65
N VAL A 341 11.86 1.78 -21.39
CA VAL A 341 11.98 2.01 -22.82
C VAL A 341 11.89 3.51 -23.03
N PHE A 342 12.93 4.07 -23.64
CA PHE A 342 12.95 5.46 -24.08
C PHE A 342 12.73 5.48 -25.58
N LEU A 343 11.69 6.18 -26.02
CA LEU A 343 11.37 6.31 -27.44
C LEU A 343 12.33 7.29 -28.14
N PRO A 344 12.42 7.29 -29.48
CA PRO A 344 13.15 8.32 -30.21
C PRO A 344 12.61 9.73 -29.91
N ASP A 345 13.46 10.75 -30.02
CA ASP A 345 13.06 12.15 -29.80
C ASP A 345 11.90 12.53 -30.74
N GLY A 346 10.81 13.05 -30.15
CA GLY A 346 9.62 13.49 -30.89
C GLY A 346 8.60 12.39 -31.17
N GLU A 347 8.84 11.16 -30.73
CA GLU A 347 7.87 10.05 -30.79
C GLU A 347 7.22 9.82 -29.41
N ASP A 348 5.93 9.51 -29.44
CA ASP A 348 5.14 8.99 -28.31
C ASP A 348 4.65 7.57 -28.65
N PRO A 349 4.17 6.75 -27.68
CA PRO A 349 3.71 5.40 -27.99
C PRO A 349 2.57 5.36 -29.02
N ASP A 350 1.65 6.34 -29.01
CA ASP A 350 0.58 6.51 -30.02
C ASP A 350 1.16 6.61 -31.44
N SER A 351 2.03 7.59 -31.70
CA SER A 351 2.59 7.83 -33.02
C SER A 351 3.57 6.74 -33.46
N LEU A 352 4.34 6.16 -32.54
CA LEU A 352 5.33 5.16 -32.88
C LEU A 352 4.68 3.83 -33.26
N VAL A 353 3.71 3.34 -32.48
CA VAL A 353 3.05 2.06 -32.79
C VAL A 353 2.26 2.14 -34.09
N GLN A 354 1.72 3.31 -34.44
CA GLN A 354 1.06 3.53 -35.74
C GLN A 354 2.05 3.49 -36.91
N LYS A 355 3.31 3.89 -36.70
CA LYS A 355 4.36 3.91 -37.74
C LYS A 355 5.01 2.54 -37.93
N GLU A 356 5.38 1.85 -36.85
CA GLU A 356 6.17 0.62 -36.91
C GLU A 356 5.35 -0.67 -36.73
N GLY A 357 4.11 -0.56 -36.26
CA GLY A 357 3.24 -1.70 -35.99
C GLY A 357 3.56 -2.43 -34.68
N LYS A 358 2.72 -3.41 -34.33
CA LYS A 358 2.81 -4.15 -33.07
C LYS A 358 4.14 -4.88 -32.90
N GLU A 359 4.56 -5.65 -33.89
CA GLU A 359 5.70 -6.55 -33.77
C GLU A 359 7.01 -5.80 -33.53
N ALA A 360 7.21 -4.68 -34.23
CA ALA A 360 8.38 -3.83 -34.05
C ALA A 360 8.37 -3.12 -32.69
N PHE A 361 7.19 -2.66 -32.24
CA PHE A 361 7.04 -2.05 -30.93
C PHE A 361 7.33 -3.06 -29.81
N GLU A 362 6.81 -4.29 -29.88
CA GLU A 362 7.09 -5.35 -28.90
C GLU A 362 8.55 -5.80 -28.91
N LEU A 363 9.20 -5.81 -30.08
CA LEU A 363 10.65 -6.05 -30.17
C LEU A 363 11.43 -4.98 -29.39
N ARG A 364 11.02 -3.71 -29.47
CA ARG A 364 11.62 -2.62 -28.68
C ARG A 364 11.41 -2.84 -27.18
N LEU A 365 10.21 -3.26 -26.76
CA LEU A 365 9.94 -3.59 -25.36
C LEU A 365 10.80 -4.76 -24.86
N SER A 366 11.15 -5.71 -25.72
CA SER A 366 12.05 -6.83 -25.38
C SER A 366 13.49 -6.39 -25.09
N GLN A 367 13.90 -5.24 -25.65
CA GLN A 367 15.22 -4.63 -25.49
C GLN A 367 15.25 -3.55 -24.40
N ALA A 368 14.20 -3.49 -23.57
CA ALA A 368 14.09 -2.51 -22.49
C ALA A 368 15.29 -2.58 -21.53
N ASP A 369 15.76 -1.41 -21.10
CA ASP A 369 16.82 -1.26 -20.12
C ASP A 369 16.31 -1.61 -18.73
N ASP A 370 17.09 -2.37 -17.97
CA ASP A 370 16.77 -2.63 -16.57
C ASP A 370 16.96 -1.37 -15.71
N PHE A 371 16.24 -1.32 -14.59
CA PHE A 371 16.30 -0.17 -13.69
C PHE A 371 17.70 0.13 -13.15
N THR A 372 18.60 -0.87 -13.04
CA THR A 372 19.98 -0.66 -12.58
C THR A 372 20.75 0.15 -13.62
N LYS A 373 20.65 -0.22 -14.90
CA LYS A 373 21.24 0.54 -16.01
C LYS A 373 20.72 1.97 -16.06
N VAL A 374 19.40 2.17 -15.95
CA VAL A 374 18.80 3.52 -15.95
C VAL A 374 19.26 4.34 -14.75
N LEU A 375 19.31 3.73 -13.56
CA LEU A 375 19.74 4.39 -12.33
C LEU A 375 21.17 4.94 -12.46
N PHE A 376 22.10 4.09 -12.89
CA PHE A 376 23.49 4.50 -13.02
C PHE A 376 23.70 5.49 -14.15
N ASN A 377 23.08 5.29 -15.32
CA ASN A 377 23.19 6.22 -16.44
C ASN A 377 22.77 7.64 -16.06
N LYS A 378 21.64 7.81 -15.35
CA LYS A 378 21.16 9.12 -14.90
C LYS A 378 22.11 9.75 -13.88
N LEU A 379 22.54 8.98 -12.88
CA LEU A 379 23.37 9.51 -11.80
C LEU A 379 24.83 9.78 -12.24
N SER A 380 25.34 9.06 -13.23
CA SER A 380 26.71 9.27 -13.75
C SER A 380 26.81 10.39 -14.78
N GLN A 381 25.71 10.81 -15.41
CA GLN A 381 25.72 11.72 -16.56
C GLN A 381 26.42 13.07 -16.28
N GLU A 382 26.33 13.57 -15.05
CA GLU A 382 26.90 14.85 -14.62
C GLU A 382 27.99 14.70 -13.53
N ILE A 383 28.60 13.52 -13.42
CA ILE A 383 29.61 13.21 -12.40
C ILE A 383 30.90 12.75 -13.07
N ASP A 384 32.00 13.48 -12.83
CA ASP A 384 33.33 13.06 -13.25
C ASP A 384 33.86 11.94 -12.34
N LEU A 385 33.67 10.70 -12.79
CA LEU A 385 34.09 9.49 -12.07
C LEU A 385 35.62 9.28 -12.05
N THR A 386 36.40 10.10 -12.74
CA THR A 386 37.87 10.05 -12.65
C THR A 386 38.40 10.67 -11.36
N THR A 387 37.61 11.55 -10.72
CA THR A 387 37.97 12.25 -9.49
C THR A 387 37.40 11.58 -8.24
N ASP A 388 38.12 11.67 -7.12
CA ASP A 388 37.61 11.19 -5.82
C ASP A 388 36.35 11.96 -5.39
N ALA A 389 36.26 13.24 -5.73
CA ALA A 389 35.08 14.07 -5.47
C ALA A 389 33.85 13.56 -6.23
N GLY A 390 34.00 13.23 -7.52
CA GLY A 390 32.91 12.66 -8.31
C GLY A 390 32.51 11.27 -7.84
N LYS A 391 33.48 10.39 -7.55
CA LYS A 391 33.20 9.08 -6.94
C LYS A 391 32.45 9.19 -5.62
N ALA A 392 32.81 10.14 -4.76
CA ALA A 392 32.11 10.40 -3.51
C ALA A 392 30.70 10.96 -3.74
N LYS A 393 30.50 11.82 -4.74
CA LYS A 393 29.19 12.35 -5.13
C LYS A 393 28.24 11.25 -5.62
N LEU A 394 28.72 10.36 -6.49
CA LEU A 394 27.94 9.20 -6.97
C LEU A 394 27.55 8.29 -5.81
N LEU A 395 28.52 7.96 -4.93
CA LEU A 395 28.27 7.16 -3.74
C LEU A 395 27.15 7.76 -2.88
N SER A 396 27.24 9.04 -2.53
CA SER A 396 26.21 9.72 -1.71
C SER A 396 24.83 9.78 -2.37
N ALA A 397 24.75 9.74 -3.70
CA ALA A 397 23.49 9.72 -4.44
C ALA A 397 22.85 8.33 -4.51
N VAL A 398 23.65 7.27 -4.64
CA VAL A 398 23.17 5.89 -4.82
C VAL A 398 22.74 5.26 -3.49
N LEU A 399 23.48 5.48 -2.40
CA LEU A 399 23.18 4.80 -1.11
C LEU A 399 21.74 5.01 -0.61
N PRO A 400 21.16 6.23 -0.61
CA PRO A 400 19.79 6.43 -0.16
C PRO A 400 18.74 5.74 -1.05
N LEU A 401 19.06 5.46 -2.32
CA LEU A 401 18.17 4.72 -3.23
C LEU A 401 18.25 3.22 -2.95
N VAL A 402 19.45 2.69 -2.69
CA VAL A 402 19.65 1.29 -2.31
C VAL A 402 18.89 0.97 -1.02
N GLU A 403 18.91 1.86 -0.03
CA GLU A 403 18.20 1.68 1.25
C GLU A 403 16.67 1.59 1.12
N LYS A 404 16.09 2.11 0.03
CA LYS A 404 14.64 2.01 -0.23
C LYS A 404 14.22 0.63 -0.72
N ILE A 405 15.14 -0.19 -1.23
CA ILE A 405 14.83 -1.46 -1.88
C ILE A 405 14.70 -2.57 -0.82
N PRO A 406 13.60 -3.33 -0.75
CA PRO A 406 13.46 -4.41 0.23
C PRO A 406 14.29 -5.65 -0.10
N SER A 407 14.51 -5.95 -1.38
CA SER A 407 15.30 -7.11 -1.84
C SER A 407 16.79 -6.96 -1.52
N GLN A 408 17.32 -7.87 -0.71
CA GLN A 408 18.75 -7.95 -0.45
C GLN A 408 19.56 -8.26 -1.73
N PHE A 409 19.03 -9.09 -2.62
CA PHE A 409 19.68 -9.41 -3.88
C PHE A 409 19.88 -8.16 -4.76
N TYR A 410 18.84 -7.34 -4.91
CA TYR A 410 18.95 -6.09 -5.68
C TYR A 410 19.88 -5.08 -5.02
N GLN A 411 19.83 -4.94 -3.68
CA GLN A 411 20.77 -4.09 -2.96
C GLN A 411 22.22 -4.52 -3.23
N GLU A 412 22.50 -5.82 -3.14
CA GLU A 412 23.85 -6.35 -3.34
C GLU A 412 24.36 -6.14 -4.77
N ASN A 413 23.51 -6.33 -5.79
CA ASN A 413 23.86 -6.10 -7.18
C ASN A 413 24.17 -4.62 -7.46
N LEU A 414 23.34 -3.70 -6.96
CA LEU A 414 23.58 -2.26 -7.08
C LEU A 414 24.89 -1.84 -6.43
N LEU A 415 25.20 -2.37 -5.24
CA LEU A 415 26.44 -2.06 -4.53
C LEU A 415 27.66 -2.64 -5.22
N GLU A 416 27.54 -3.82 -5.82
CA GLU A 416 28.60 -4.40 -6.64
C GLU A 416 28.86 -3.55 -7.90
N HIS A 417 27.80 -3.14 -8.59
CA HIS A 417 27.89 -2.26 -9.75
C HIS A 417 28.53 -0.91 -9.38
N LEU A 418 28.09 -0.30 -8.27
CA LEU A 418 28.67 0.94 -7.74
C LEU A 418 30.16 0.75 -7.40
N GLY A 419 30.53 -0.36 -6.76
CA GLY A 419 31.90 -0.70 -6.40
C GLY A 419 32.83 -0.76 -7.62
N ARG A 420 32.35 -1.35 -8.72
CA ARG A 420 33.09 -1.39 -10.00
C ARG A 420 33.31 0.01 -10.57
N LEU A 421 32.30 0.89 -10.52
CA LEU A 421 32.41 2.26 -11.05
C LEU A 421 33.39 3.14 -10.25
N ILE A 422 33.44 3.00 -8.93
CA ILE A 422 34.28 3.85 -8.07
C ILE A 422 35.61 3.20 -7.66
N GLY A 423 35.85 1.93 -8.03
CA GLY A 423 37.04 1.17 -7.66
C GLY A 423 37.10 0.81 -6.18
N ARG A 424 35.97 0.47 -5.56
CA ARG A 424 35.88 0.05 -4.15
C ARG A 424 35.25 -1.33 -4.01
N THR A 425 35.63 -2.05 -2.95
CA THR A 425 35.04 -3.36 -2.65
C THR A 425 33.67 -3.23 -2.00
N LYS A 426 32.81 -4.23 -2.19
CA LYS A 426 31.47 -4.32 -1.55
C LYS A 426 31.55 -4.17 -0.04
N GLU A 427 32.58 -4.75 0.59
CA GLU A 427 32.81 -4.66 2.05
C GLU A 427 33.06 -3.21 2.52
N GLN A 428 33.83 -2.43 1.75
CA GLN A 428 34.08 -1.02 2.03
C GLN A 428 32.82 -0.16 1.88
N LEU A 429 31.90 -0.55 0.99
CA LEU A 429 30.62 0.12 0.77
C LEU A 429 29.58 -0.25 1.83
N ASN A 430 29.46 -1.54 2.17
CA ASN A 430 28.57 -2.05 3.20
C ASN A 430 28.86 -1.44 4.58
N ASN A 431 30.13 -1.17 4.90
CA ASN A 431 30.50 -0.50 6.14
C ASN A 431 30.03 0.96 6.22
N ARG A 432 29.63 1.59 5.11
CA ARG A 432 29.10 2.96 5.05
C ARG A 432 27.58 3.04 4.99
N LEU A 433 26.89 2.05 4.41
CA LEU A 433 25.44 1.87 4.58
C LEU A 433 25.06 1.67 6.05
N LYS A 434 25.96 1.06 6.81
CA LYS A 434 25.88 1.01 8.27
C LYS A 434 26.18 2.39 8.85
N THR A 435 25.19 3.30 8.83
CA THR A 435 25.16 4.38 9.83
C THR A 435 25.27 3.76 11.24
N PRO A 436 25.80 4.48 12.26
CA PRO A 436 26.09 3.93 13.60
C PRO A 436 24.88 3.37 14.38
N LYS A 437 23.67 3.35 13.79
CA LYS A 437 22.47 2.79 14.41
C LYS A 437 22.28 1.27 14.18
N GLN A 438 23.08 0.62 13.32
CA GLN A 438 22.91 -0.81 13.01
C GLN A 438 24.18 -1.68 13.17
N GLN A 439 25.11 -1.31 14.05
CA GLN A 439 26.24 -2.20 14.41
C GLN A 439 25.87 -3.38 15.33
N HIS A 440 24.58 -3.67 15.54
CA HIS A 440 24.13 -4.82 16.36
C HIS A 440 23.12 -5.75 15.68
N ALA A 441 23.24 -5.93 14.37
CA ALA A 441 22.59 -7.04 13.67
C ALA A 441 23.62 -7.88 12.88
N ILE A 442 24.66 -8.35 13.57
CA ILE A 442 25.07 -9.75 13.36
C ILE A 442 23.82 -10.54 13.71
N GLU A 443 23.37 -11.49 12.88
CA GLU A 443 22.23 -12.39 13.13
C GLU A 443 22.24 -12.88 14.58
N ARG A 444 21.61 -12.11 15.48
CA ARG A 444 21.34 -12.53 16.83
C ARG A 444 20.17 -13.47 16.60
N LYS A 445 20.44 -14.79 16.60
CA LYS A 445 19.43 -15.84 16.81
C LYS A 445 18.34 -15.22 17.69
N PHE A 446 17.08 -15.29 17.28
CA PHE A 446 15.95 -14.66 17.97
C PHE A 446 15.94 -15.12 19.44
N LYS A 447 16.64 -14.39 20.31
CA LYS A 447 16.81 -14.77 21.72
C LYS A 447 15.56 -14.31 22.45
N ILE A 448 14.87 -15.29 23.02
CA ILE A 448 13.76 -15.07 23.94
C ILE A 448 14.35 -14.61 25.27
N THR A 449 14.33 -13.31 25.52
CA THR A 449 14.61 -12.73 26.84
C THR A 449 13.38 -12.90 27.74
N PRO A 450 13.49 -12.78 29.08
CA PRO A 450 12.33 -12.79 29.97
C PRO A 450 11.25 -11.78 29.55
N MET A 451 11.65 -10.56 29.15
CA MET A 451 10.72 -9.55 28.62
C MET A 451 9.99 -10.02 27.35
N ARG A 452 10.72 -10.59 26.37
CA ARG A 452 10.11 -11.12 25.13
C ARG A 452 9.24 -12.34 25.40
N ARG A 453 9.61 -13.16 26.39
CA ARG A 453 8.81 -14.30 26.86
C ARG A 453 7.49 -13.82 27.44
N ALA A 454 7.51 -12.85 28.35
CA ALA A 454 6.29 -12.27 28.91
C ALA A 454 5.40 -11.67 27.81
N ILE A 455 5.97 -10.86 26.92
CA ILE A 455 5.22 -10.26 25.80
C ILE A 455 4.64 -11.33 24.87
N GLY A 456 5.44 -12.35 24.51
CA GLY A 456 5.01 -13.42 23.62
C GLY A 456 3.93 -14.30 24.22
N LEU A 457 4.06 -14.68 25.49
CA LEU A 457 3.03 -15.45 26.20
C LEU A 457 1.73 -14.64 26.33
N LEU A 458 1.82 -13.36 26.69
CA LEU A 458 0.66 -12.47 26.80
C LEU A 458 -0.06 -12.30 25.46
N ILE A 459 0.67 -12.17 24.35
CA ILE A 459 0.07 -12.03 23.03
C ILE A 459 -0.58 -13.33 22.55
N GLN A 460 0.06 -14.47 22.78
CA GLN A 460 -0.49 -15.77 22.40
C GLN A 460 -1.65 -16.21 23.29
N HIS A 461 -1.68 -15.74 24.54
CA HIS A 461 -2.72 -16.04 25.52
C HIS A 461 -3.14 -14.78 26.28
N PRO A 462 -3.95 -13.88 25.69
CA PRO A 462 -4.33 -12.59 26.30
C PRO A 462 -4.98 -12.71 27.68
N LYS A 463 -5.65 -13.83 27.97
CA LYS A 463 -6.26 -14.12 29.28
C LYS A 463 -5.26 -14.11 30.44
N LEU A 464 -3.97 -14.36 30.18
CA LEU A 464 -2.91 -14.29 31.18
C LEU A 464 -2.78 -12.89 31.81
N ALA A 465 -3.27 -11.84 31.15
CA ALA A 465 -3.29 -10.48 31.70
C ALA A 465 -3.95 -10.39 33.08
N ASN A 466 -4.96 -11.23 33.34
CA ASN A 466 -5.73 -11.26 34.60
C ASN A 466 -5.00 -11.98 35.75
N THR A 467 -3.89 -12.67 35.45
CA THR A 467 -3.21 -13.56 36.42
C THR A 467 -2.11 -12.85 37.21
N VAL A 468 -1.79 -11.61 36.83
CA VAL A 468 -0.74 -10.75 37.43
C VAL A 468 -1.32 -9.35 37.67
N PRO A 469 -0.83 -8.60 38.69
CA PRO A 469 -1.32 -7.25 38.97
C PRO A 469 -1.03 -6.28 37.82
N TYR A 470 -1.92 -5.32 37.60
CA TYR A 470 -1.69 -4.22 36.66
C TYR A 470 -0.92 -3.09 37.35
N LEU A 471 0.37 -2.97 37.03
CA LEU A 471 1.29 -2.01 37.65
C LEU A 471 1.65 -0.91 36.64
N ALA A 472 0.77 0.09 36.49
CA ALA A 472 0.92 1.16 35.49
C ALA A 472 2.25 1.93 35.63
N ASP A 473 2.74 2.11 36.87
CA ASP A 473 3.95 2.87 37.17
C ASP A 473 5.22 2.24 36.56
N LEU A 474 5.21 0.92 36.32
CA LEU A 474 6.33 0.24 35.68
C LEU A 474 6.57 0.71 34.24
N ALA A 475 5.56 1.27 33.57
CA ALA A 475 5.73 1.79 32.21
C ALA A 475 6.69 2.98 32.13
N GLN A 476 6.91 3.70 33.24
CA GLN A 476 7.82 4.85 33.32
C GLN A 476 9.27 4.42 33.58
N MET A 477 9.51 3.14 33.86
CA MET A 477 10.85 2.61 34.11
C MET A 477 11.64 2.54 32.80
N ASN A 478 12.92 2.91 32.86
CA ASN A 478 13.81 2.89 31.69
C ASN A 478 14.34 1.46 31.39
N ILE A 479 13.42 0.51 31.25
CA ILE A 479 13.70 -0.89 30.92
C ILE A 479 13.15 -1.20 29.54
N ALA A 480 13.99 -1.75 28.68
CA ALA A 480 13.59 -2.07 27.30
C ALA A 480 12.40 -3.04 27.28
N GLY A 481 11.29 -2.62 26.67
CA GLY A 481 10.09 -3.44 26.47
C GLY A 481 9.06 -3.39 27.60
N ILE A 482 9.35 -2.79 28.77
CA ILE A 482 8.39 -2.76 29.89
C ILE A 482 7.14 -1.95 29.54
N ALA A 483 7.31 -0.78 28.91
CA ALA A 483 6.19 0.07 28.47
C ALA A 483 5.28 -0.66 27.47
N LEU A 484 5.85 -1.51 26.61
CA LEU A 484 5.08 -2.33 25.68
C LEU A 484 4.31 -3.45 26.39
N LEU A 485 4.93 -4.15 27.33
CA LEU A 485 4.28 -5.18 28.14
C LEU A 485 3.08 -4.62 28.91
N ILE A 486 3.24 -3.46 29.57
CA ILE A 486 2.17 -2.80 30.31
C ILE A 486 1.05 -2.33 29.38
N ARG A 487 1.37 -1.78 28.20
CA ARG A 487 0.37 -1.41 27.18
C ARG A 487 -0.42 -2.61 26.68
N LEU A 488 0.25 -3.73 26.39
CA LEU A 488 -0.41 -4.98 25.98
C LEU A 488 -1.33 -5.51 27.08
N GLN A 489 -0.86 -5.52 28.33
CA GLN A 489 -1.66 -5.95 29.48
C GLN A 489 -2.89 -5.04 29.64
N HIS A 490 -2.71 -3.72 29.51
CA HIS A 490 -3.82 -2.77 29.57
C HIS A 490 -4.86 -3.07 28.49
N CYS A 491 -4.45 -3.21 27.22
CA CYS A 491 -5.34 -3.57 26.13
C CYS A 491 -6.07 -4.89 26.39
N ALA A 492 -5.37 -5.89 26.93
CA ALA A 492 -5.95 -7.18 27.26
C ALA A 492 -6.97 -7.11 28.42
N LEU A 493 -6.74 -6.25 29.42
CA LEU A 493 -7.65 -6.06 30.55
C LEU A 493 -8.92 -5.29 30.20
N GLN A 494 -8.90 -4.44 29.16
CA GLN A 494 -10.08 -3.70 28.71
C GLN A 494 -11.15 -4.60 28.05
N LYS A 495 -10.76 -5.80 27.59
CA LYS A 495 -11.64 -6.74 26.88
C LYS A 495 -11.37 -8.17 27.34
N SER A 496 -12.23 -8.72 28.20
CA SER A 496 -12.06 -10.04 28.84
C SER A 496 -11.78 -11.21 27.89
N ASP A 497 -12.27 -11.12 26.65
CA ASP A 497 -12.19 -12.19 25.64
C ASP A 497 -11.45 -11.77 24.36
N ILE A 498 -10.53 -10.81 24.46
CA ILE A 498 -9.71 -10.40 23.32
C ILE A 498 -8.83 -11.54 22.80
N THR A 499 -8.87 -11.75 21.49
CA THR A 499 -8.04 -12.76 20.80
C THR A 499 -6.63 -12.24 20.49
N THR A 500 -5.70 -13.13 20.19
CA THR A 500 -4.37 -12.76 19.68
C THR A 500 -4.45 -11.86 18.45
N ALA A 501 -5.35 -12.18 17.52
CA ALA A 501 -5.58 -11.40 16.31
C ALA A 501 -6.03 -9.96 16.60
N GLN A 502 -7.02 -9.78 17.48
CA GLN A 502 -7.50 -8.45 17.88
C GLN A 502 -6.45 -7.67 18.67
N LEU A 503 -5.72 -8.34 19.58
CA LEU A 503 -4.68 -7.69 20.35
C LEU A 503 -3.55 -7.18 19.45
N ILE A 504 -3.08 -7.96 18.47
CA ILE A 504 -2.07 -7.52 17.49
C ILE A 504 -2.60 -6.38 16.61
N GLU A 505 -3.86 -6.48 16.15
CA GLU A 505 -4.48 -5.49 15.28
C GLU A 505 -4.48 -4.09 15.92
N SER A 506 -4.66 -4.02 17.25
CA SER A 506 -4.61 -2.75 17.99
C SER A 506 -3.26 -2.02 17.93
N PHE A 507 -2.20 -2.69 17.46
CA PHE A 507 -0.83 -2.17 17.30
C PHE A 507 -0.42 -2.03 15.82
N ARG A 508 -1.32 -2.20 14.84
CA ARG A 508 -0.98 -2.16 13.38
C ARG A 508 -0.21 -0.91 12.95
N GLU A 509 -0.54 0.24 13.53
CA GLU A 509 0.08 1.54 13.19
C GLU A 509 1.32 1.86 14.05
N THR A 510 1.81 0.92 14.89
CA THR A 510 2.92 1.17 15.81
C THR A 510 4.22 0.50 15.36
N PRO A 511 5.40 1.06 15.72
CA PRO A 511 6.70 0.47 15.34
C PRO A 511 6.92 -0.96 15.84
N GLU A 512 6.18 -1.38 16.86
CA GLU A 512 6.30 -2.69 17.49
C GLU A 512 5.57 -3.81 16.72
N TYR A 513 4.67 -3.48 15.79
CA TYR A 513 3.78 -4.44 15.11
C TYR A 513 4.51 -5.69 14.58
N GLU A 514 5.58 -5.48 13.81
CA GLU A 514 6.40 -6.55 13.23
C GLU A 514 7.04 -7.47 14.29
N ALA A 515 7.41 -6.91 15.45
CA ALA A 515 7.97 -7.69 16.55
C ALA A 515 6.89 -8.52 17.26
N LEU A 516 5.67 -7.99 17.36
CA LEU A 516 4.53 -8.69 17.96
C LEU A 516 4.08 -9.87 17.11
N ILE A 517 4.05 -9.71 15.79
CA ILE A 517 3.78 -10.80 14.84
C ILE A 517 4.76 -11.96 15.02
N LYS A 518 6.06 -11.65 15.12
CA LYS A 518 7.10 -12.66 15.35
C LYS A 518 6.92 -13.38 16.69
N LEU A 519 6.46 -12.68 17.72
CA LEU A 519 6.21 -13.27 19.04
C LEU A 519 4.91 -14.07 19.11
N ALA A 520 3.89 -13.75 18.32
CA ALA A 520 2.65 -14.55 18.25
C ALA A 520 2.85 -15.92 17.60
N THR A 521 3.84 -16.02 16.72
CA THR A 521 4.17 -17.23 15.95
C THR A 521 5.30 -18.04 16.59
N TRP A 522 5.93 -17.51 17.65
CA TRP A 522 6.98 -18.18 18.41
C TRP A 522 6.45 -19.44 19.12
N ARG A 523 7.09 -20.60 18.89
CA ARG A 523 6.77 -21.85 19.61
C ARG A 523 7.52 -21.89 20.93
N HIS A 524 6.79 -21.75 22.05
CA HIS A 524 7.38 -21.67 23.39
C HIS A 524 7.58 -23.04 24.08
N GLU A 525 6.99 -24.12 23.55
CA GLU A 525 7.11 -25.50 24.06
C GLU A 525 6.70 -25.66 25.55
N ILE A 526 5.79 -24.80 26.03
CA ILE A 526 5.22 -24.88 27.38
C ILE A 526 3.88 -25.58 27.27
N ASN A 527 3.64 -26.55 28.14
CA ASN A 527 2.34 -27.22 28.22
C ASN A 527 1.27 -26.28 28.79
N ASP A 528 0.02 -26.44 28.33
CA ASP A 528 -1.09 -25.56 28.68
C ASP A 528 -1.32 -25.44 30.20
N ASP A 529 -1.06 -26.52 30.95
CA ASP A 529 -1.20 -26.60 32.41
C ASP A 529 -0.15 -25.77 33.19
N ARG A 530 0.96 -25.39 32.54
CA ARG A 530 2.05 -24.61 33.16
C ARG A 530 2.17 -23.18 32.64
N LEU A 531 1.34 -22.79 31.66
CA LEU A 531 1.41 -21.48 31.03
C LEU A 531 1.24 -20.33 32.03
N GLU A 532 0.26 -20.45 32.92
CA GLU A 532 -0.03 -19.42 33.92
C GLU A 532 1.12 -19.24 34.92
N ASP A 533 1.66 -20.33 35.45
CA ASP A 533 2.77 -20.29 36.39
C ASP A 533 4.04 -19.74 35.76
N GLU A 534 4.36 -20.15 34.53
CA GLU A 534 5.49 -19.63 33.76
C GLU A 534 5.36 -18.13 33.49
N PHE A 535 4.16 -17.66 33.16
CA PHE A 535 3.92 -16.25 32.94
C PHE A 535 4.06 -15.44 34.24
N LYS A 536 3.46 -15.90 35.35
CA LYS A 536 3.59 -15.28 36.68
C LYS A 536 5.05 -15.18 37.12
N ASN A 537 5.82 -16.26 36.97
CA ASN A 537 7.24 -16.29 37.33
C ASN A 537 8.06 -15.33 36.47
N THR A 538 7.79 -15.29 35.15
CA THR A 538 8.46 -14.36 34.25
C THR A 538 8.11 -12.90 34.58
N PHE A 539 6.85 -12.62 34.92
CA PHE A 539 6.40 -11.28 35.30
C PHE A 539 7.03 -10.81 36.61
N ARG A 540 7.04 -11.66 37.66
CA ARG A 540 7.72 -11.35 38.94
C ARG A 540 9.20 -11.09 38.74
N PHE A 541 9.87 -11.88 37.90
CA PHE A 541 11.28 -11.65 37.57
C PHE A 541 11.49 -10.26 36.95
N ILE A 542 10.59 -9.82 36.06
CA ILE A 542 10.65 -8.48 35.45
C ILE A 542 10.36 -7.39 36.48
N GLU A 543 9.38 -7.58 37.36
CA GLU A 543 9.07 -6.67 38.46
C GLU A 543 10.28 -6.47 39.38
N ASP A 544 10.93 -7.56 39.79
CA ASP A 544 12.17 -7.49 40.59
C ASP A 544 13.28 -6.74 39.86
N GLN A 545 13.43 -6.92 38.55
CA GLN A 545 14.40 -6.16 37.75
C GLN A 545 14.07 -4.65 37.74
N CYS A 546 12.79 -4.28 37.65
CA CYS A 546 12.35 -2.89 37.74
C CYS A 546 12.68 -2.27 39.10
N LEU A 547 12.36 -2.98 40.19
CA LEU A 547 12.63 -2.52 41.55
C LEU A 547 14.13 -2.38 41.81
N ASN A 548 14.95 -3.33 41.35
CA ASN A 548 16.41 -3.25 41.43
C ASN A 548 16.97 -2.06 40.64
N TYR A 549 16.51 -1.85 39.41
CA TYR A 549 16.97 -0.73 38.58
C TYR A 549 16.66 0.64 39.24
N ARG A 550 15.47 0.78 39.82
CA ARG A 550 15.08 2.00 40.53
C ARG A 550 15.94 2.21 41.78
N LEU A 551 16.20 1.16 42.56
CA LEU A 551 17.08 1.21 43.71
C LEU A 551 18.50 1.62 43.31
N GLU A 552 19.07 1.02 42.27
CA GLU A 552 20.40 1.39 41.75
C GLU A 552 20.47 2.85 41.29
N THR A 553 19.42 3.33 40.62
CA THR A 553 19.33 4.73 40.18
C THR A 553 19.36 5.69 41.36
N LEU A 554 18.62 5.39 42.43
CA LEU A 554 18.61 6.19 43.66
C LEU A 554 19.97 6.11 44.39
N LEU A 555 20.61 4.94 44.46
CA LEU A 555 21.94 4.79 45.05
C LEU A 555 23.02 5.59 44.29
N ILE A 556 22.92 5.67 42.97
CA ILE A 556 23.81 6.50 42.13
C ILE A 556 23.53 7.99 42.39
N LYS A 557 22.26 8.38 42.49
CA LYS A 557 21.87 9.75 42.80
C LYS A 557 22.36 10.19 44.19
N ASP A 558 22.26 9.32 45.20
CA ASP A 558 22.75 9.61 46.55
C ASP A 558 24.24 9.96 46.56
N LYS A 559 25.04 9.22 45.78
CA LYS A 559 26.49 9.43 45.65
C LYS A 559 26.87 10.70 44.87
N THR A 560 25.98 11.25 44.04
CA THR A 560 26.31 12.34 43.11
C THR A 560 25.63 13.66 43.45
N GLN A 561 24.40 13.62 43.95
CA GLN A 561 23.55 14.79 44.16
C GLN A 561 22.88 14.79 45.55
N GLY A 562 22.95 13.68 46.29
CA GLY A 562 22.22 13.46 47.54
C GLY A 562 20.73 13.17 47.32
N LEU A 563 20.14 12.35 48.20
CA LEU A 563 18.71 12.03 48.15
C LEU A 563 17.85 13.00 48.98
N THR A 564 16.63 13.25 48.51
CA THR A 564 15.59 13.91 49.31
C THR A 564 15.08 12.98 50.41
N SER A 565 14.35 13.53 51.40
CA SER A 565 13.73 12.73 52.47
C SER A 565 12.76 11.67 51.93
N GLU A 566 12.02 12.00 50.87
CA GLU A 566 11.09 11.07 50.20
C GLU A 566 11.86 9.94 49.49
N GLU A 567 12.94 10.28 48.78
CA GLU A 567 13.76 9.29 48.06
C GLU A 567 14.53 8.35 49.02
N ARG A 568 14.87 8.82 50.23
CA ARG A 568 15.45 7.96 51.27
C ARG A 568 14.44 6.94 51.80
N LEU A 569 13.19 7.36 51.98
CA LEU A 569 12.10 6.45 52.35
C LEU A 569 11.81 5.46 51.22
N GLU A 570 11.84 5.91 49.96
CA GLU A 570 11.71 5.06 48.78
C GLU A 570 12.82 3.99 48.73
N CYS A 571 14.08 4.37 48.94
CA CYS A 571 15.22 3.44 49.03
C CYS A 571 15.04 2.35 50.08
N LEU A 572 14.54 2.72 51.27
CA LEU A 572 14.28 1.76 52.35
C LEU A 572 13.15 0.79 51.97
N ALA A 573 12.07 1.30 51.39
CA ALA A 573 10.93 0.50 50.93
C ALA A 573 11.34 -0.48 49.81
N LEU A 574 12.09 -0.03 48.80
CA LEU A 574 12.60 -0.87 47.72
C LEU A 574 13.52 -1.97 48.22
N THR A 575 14.41 -1.65 49.18
CA THR A 575 15.31 -2.63 49.78
C THR A 575 14.56 -3.70 50.57
N GLN A 576 13.45 -3.34 51.22
CA GLN A 576 12.60 -4.28 51.95
C GLN A 576 11.78 -5.16 50.98
N ALA A 577 11.21 -4.60 49.92
CA ALA A 577 10.47 -5.32 48.89
C ALA A 577 11.34 -6.40 48.21
N LEU A 578 12.57 -6.05 47.82
CA LEU A 578 13.52 -6.96 47.20
C LEU A 578 14.05 -8.06 48.14
N LYS A 579 14.05 -7.83 49.46
CA LYS A 579 14.37 -8.87 50.46
C LYS A 579 13.21 -9.85 50.67
N GLY A 580 11.98 -9.40 50.48
CA GLY A 580 10.78 -10.24 50.52
C GLY A 580 10.68 -11.19 49.32
N SER A 581 11.07 -10.72 48.12
CA SER A 581 10.99 -11.51 46.88
C SER A 581 11.95 -12.73 46.86
N LYS A 582 13.10 -12.67 47.58
CA LYS A 582 14.07 -13.77 47.67
C LYS A 582 13.64 -14.97 48.55
N ARG A 583 12.44 -14.96 49.15
CA ARG A 583 11.98 -15.98 50.11
C ARG A 583 10.89 -16.93 49.59
N HIS A 584 10.53 -16.89 48.31
CA HIS A 584 9.52 -17.78 47.72
C HIS A 584 9.99 -18.50 46.47
#